data_AF-A0AAN9VSW2-F1
#
_entry.id   AF-A0AAN9VSW2-F1
#
_cell.length_a   1.000
_cell.length_b   1.000
_cell.length_c   1.000
_cell.angle_alpha   90.00
_cell.angle_beta   90.00
_cell.angle_gamma   90.00
#
_symmetry.space_group_name_H-M   'P 1'
#
loop_
_entity.id
_entity.type
_entity.pdbx_description
1 polymer ?
#
loop_
_entity_poly.entity_id
_entity_poly.type
_entity_poly.pdbx_seq_one_letter_code
_entity_poly.pdbx_strand_id
1 'polypeptide(L)'
;MTAFCVGEGVQLWMYCYFASKITAETDAVGDSAYSSEWYEADAACKRSLGIVITRAQKRTPFTVGKFTELSLDTFASILKGSYTYLMLLTEARG
;
A
#
# COMPACT_ATOMS: atom_id res chain seq x y z
N MET A 1 -20.24 18.25 -11.46
CA MET A 1 -19.02 18.49 -10.64
C MET A 1 -18.90 17.50 -9.49
N THR A 2 -19.93 17.33 -8.65
CA THR A 2 -19.90 16.37 -7.52
C THR A 2 -19.63 14.92 -7.96
N ALA A 3 -20.27 14.44 -9.03
CA ALA A 3 -20.05 13.08 -9.54
C ALA A 3 -18.61 12.80 -9.99
N PHE A 4 -17.92 13.78 -10.56
CA PHE A 4 -16.52 13.63 -11.00
C PHE A 4 -15.57 13.50 -9.80
N CYS A 5 -15.73 14.37 -8.79
CA CYS A 5 -14.92 14.30 -7.57
C CYS A 5 -15.12 12.99 -6.81
N VAL A 6 -16.34 12.43 -6.80
CA VAL A 6 -16.63 11.14 -6.19
C VAL A 6 -15.95 10.00 -6.97
N GLY A 7 -15.95 10.04 -8.31
CA GLY A 7 -15.29 9.04 -9.14
C GLY A 7 -13.79 8.91 -8.88
N GLU A 8 -13.07 10.03 -8.93
CA GLU A 8 -11.63 10.07 -8.67
C GLU A 8 -11.28 9.66 -7.23
N GLY A 9 -12.12 10.05 -6.26
CA GLY A 9 -11.96 9.66 -4.86
C GLY A 9 -12.07 8.15 -4.64
N VAL A 10 -13.05 7.50 -5.28
CA VAL A 10 -13.22 6.04 -5.23
C VAL A 10 -12.03 5.33 -5.89
N GLN A 11 -11.56 5.85 -7.02
CA GLN A 11 -10.42 5.26 -7.72
C GLN A 11 -9.13 5.33 -6.87
N LEU A 12 -8.85 6.48 -6.24
CA LEU A 12 -7.74 6.62 -5.28
C LEU A 12 -7.89 5.68 -4.08
N TRP A 13 -9.10 5.57 -3.51
CA TRP A 13 -9.37 4.67 -2.40
C TRP A 13 -9.08 3.20 -2.77
N MET A 14 -9.54 2.76 -3.95
CA MET A 14 -9.28 1.41 -4.46
C MET A 14 -7.78 1.14 -4.59
N TYR A 15 -7.01 2.07 -5.16
CA TYR A 15 -5.56 1.90 -5.28
C TYR A 15 -4.87 1.79 -3.91
N CYS A 16 -5.19 2.68 -2.97
CA CYS A 16 -4.61 2.64 -1.62
C CYS A 16 -5.00 1.35 -0.87
N TYR A 17 -6.24 0.89 -1.04
CA TYR A 17 -6.71 -0.36 -0.43
C TYR A 17 -5.97 -1.58 -0.98
N PHE A 18 -5.88 -1.74 -2.30
CA PHE A 18 -5.19 -2.87 -2.90
C PHE A 18 -3.69 -2.83 -2.63
N ALA A 19 -3.05 -1.66 -2.70
CA ALA A 19 -1.64 -1.51 -2.36
C ALA A 19 -1.38 -1.96 -0.92
N SER A 20 -2.19 -1.51 0.04
CA SER A 20 -2.08 -1.90 1.45
C SER A 20 -2.29 -3.40 1.65
N LYS A 21 -3.33 -3.98 1.02
CA LYS A 21 -3.63 -5.42 1.12
C LYS A 21 -2.52 -6.27 0.51
N ILE A 22 -2.12 -6.00 -0.73
CA ILE A 22 -1.05 -6.76 -1.41
C ILE A 22 0.23 -6.72 -0.58
N THR A 23 0.53 -5.57 0.01
CA THR A 23 1.74 -5.46 0.79
C THR A 23 1.61 -6.32 2.06
N ALA A 24 0.49 -6.30 2.79
CA ALA A 24 0.28 -7.14 3.97
C ALA A 24 0.34 -8.65 3.65
N GLU A 25 -0.27 -9.08 2.55
CA GLU A 25 -0.23 -10.47 2.09
C GLU A 25 1.20 -10.89 1.71
N THR A 26 1.99 -9.99 1.09
CA THR A 26 3.40 -10.28 0.74
C THR A 26 4.25 -10.50 1.97
N ASP A 27 4.00 -9.76 3.06
CA ASP A 27 4.70 -9.96 4.34
C ASP A 27 4.34 -11.31 4.95
N ALA A 28 3.04 -11.64 4.98
CA ALA A 28 2.56 -12.92 5.48
C ALA A 28 3.11 -14.11 4.67
N VAL A 29 3.19 -13.97 3.35
CA VAL A 29 3.82 -14.99 2.48
C VAL A 29 5.31 -15.12 2.76
N GLY A 30 6.03 -14.01 2.96
CA GLY A 30 7.44 -14.04 3.34
C GLY A 30 7.69 -14.73 4.68
N ASP A 31 6.85 -14.46 5.67
CA ASP A 31 6.94 -15.03 7.02
C ASP A 31 6.55 -16.52 7.05
N SER A 32 5.50 -16.90 6.32
CA SER A 32 5.11 -18.31 6.15
C SER A 32 6.16 -19.12 5.37
N ALA A 33 6.80 -18.52 4.37
CA ALA A 33 7.90 -19.15 3.65
C ALA A 33 9.13 -19.30 4.55
N TYR A 34 9.42 -18.32 5.41
CA TYR A 34 10.53 -18.39 6.36
C TYR A 34 10.32 -19.44 7.47
N SER A 35 9.08 -19.55 7.97
CA SER A 35 8.69 -20.53 8.99
C SER A 35 8.48 -21.95 8.46
N SER A 36 8.40 -22.14 7.15
CA SER A 36 8.45 -23.48 6.55
C SER A 36 9.80 -24.14 6.87
N GLU A 37 9.84 -25.47 7.01
CA GLU A 37 11.07 -26.24 7.29
C GLU A 37 11.98 -26.31 6.05
N TRP A 38 12.31 -25.15 5.47
CA TRP A 38 13.07 -24.96 4.24
C TRP A 38 14.48 -25.54 4.29
N TYR A 39 14.98 -25.81 5.48
CA TYR A 39 16.27 -26.42 5.74
C TYR A 39 16.27 -27.94 5.47
N GLU A 40 15.12 -28.61 5.56
CA GLU A 40 14.95 -30.04 5.24
C GLU A 40 14.52 -30.29 3.78
N ALA A 41 14.13 -29.23 3.05
CA ALA A 41 13.69 -29.31 1.67
C ALA A 41 14.84 -29.58 0.68
N ASP A 42 14.51 -30.15 -0.48
CA ASP A 42 15.45 -30.44 -1.56
C ASP A 42 16.24 -29.19 -2.01
N ALA A 43 17.46 -29.39 -2.52
CA ALA A 43 18.35 -28.31 -2.93
C ALA A 43 17.72 -27.37 -3.98
N ALA A 44 16.85 -27.88 -4.86
CA ALA A 44 16.09 -27.05 -5.81
C ALA A 44 15.03 -26.19 -5.10
N CYS A 45 14.30 -26.79 -4.14
CA CYS A 45 13.28 -26.10 -3.36
C CYS A 45 13.90 -25.00 -2.50
N LYS A 46 15.02 -25.28 -1.81
CA LYS A 46 15.78 -24.32 -0.99
C LYS A 46 16.22 -23.09 -1.78
N ARG A 47 16.70 -23.29 -3.02
CA ARG A 47 17.13 -22.19 -3.89
C ARG A 47 15.94 -21.34 -4.37
N SER A 48 14.83 -21.99 -4.71
CA SER A 48 13.61 -21.29 -5.12
C SER A 48 12.98 -20.49 -3.98
N LEU A 49 12.91 -21.06 -2.78
CA LEU A 49 12.34 -20.43 -1.61
C LEU A 49 13.21 -19.26 -1.12
N GLY A 50 14.53 -19.40 -1.17
CA GLY A 50 15.45 -18.29 -0.89
C GLY A 50 15.21 -17.07 -1.79
N ILE A 51 14.90 -17.28 -3.08
CA ILE A 51 14.56 -16.19 -4.01
C ILE A 51 13.21 -15.57 -3.61
N VAL A 52 12.20 -16.38 -3.28
CA VAL A 52 10.88 -15.90 -2.86
C VAL A 52 10.97 -15.08 -1.57
N ILE A 53 11.67 -15.58 -0.55
CA ILE A 53 11.88 -14.88 0.73
C ILE A 53 12.64 -13.57 0.50
N THR A 54 13.74 -13.59 -0.27
CA THR A 54 14.51 -12.37 -0.57
C THR A 54 13.69 -11.33 -1.32
N ARG A 55 12.80 -11.77 -2.24
CA ARG A 55 11.90 -10.86 -2.96
C ARG A 55 10.76 -10.34 -2.10
N ALA A 56 10.18 -11.16 -1.24
CA ALA A 56 9.15 -10.75 -0.29
C ALA A 56 9.69 -9.75 0.73
N GLN A 57 10.92 -9.94 1.20
CA GLN A 57 11.62 -9.03 2.12
C GLN A 57 12.10 -7.73 1.44
N LYS A 58 12.42 -7.77 0.14
CA LYS A 58 12.77 -6.58 -0.65
C LYS A 58 11.53 -5.81 -1.07
N ARG A 59 10.70 -5.50 -0.09
CA ARG A 59 9.47 -4.75 -0.25
C ARG A 59 9.85 -3.28 -0.40
N THR A 60 9.87 -2.80 -1.64
CA THR A 60 9.73 -1.37 -1.86
C THR A 60 8.29 -1.04 -1.49
N PRO A 61 8.03 -0.22 -0.46
CA PRO A 61 6.70 0.32 -0.28
C PRO A 61 6.24 0.93 -1.61
N PHE A 62 4.94 0.80 -1.92
CA PHE A 62 4.35 1.42 -3.10
C PHE A 62 4.40 2.94 -2.91
N THR A 63 5.57 3.54 -3.08
CA THR A 63 5.78 4.97 -2.87
C THR A 63 5.45 5.70 -4.16
N VAL A 64 4.46 6.58 -4.12
CA VAL A 64 4.22 7.49 -5.24
C VAL A 64 5.31 8.56 -5.22
N GLY A 65 6.18 8.54 -6.23
CA GLY A 65 7.15 9.60 -6.49
C GLY A 65 8.15 9.89 -5.36
N LYS A 66 8.43 8.94 -4.46
CA LYS A 66 9.23 9.13 -3.22
C LYS A 66 8.61 10.02 -2.12
N PHE A 67 7.37 10.48 -2.27
CA PHE A 67 6.75 11.41 -1.32
C PHE A 67 6.06 10.71 -0.14
N THR A 68 5.35 9.60 -0.38
CA THR A 68 4.65 8.85 0.69
C THR A 68 4.29 7.44 0.20
N GLU A 69 4.31 6.47 1.12
CA GLU A 69 3.82 5.10 0.89
C GLU A 69 2.30 5.12 0.67
N LEU A 70 1.82 4.50 -0.41
CA LEU A 70 0.39 4.36 -0.68
C LEU A 70 -0.27 3.50 0.41
N SER A 71 -0.90 4.18 1.37
CA SER A 71 -1.64 3.56 2.46
C SER A 71 -3.01 4.22 2.63
N LEU A 72 -3.89 3.53 3.35
CA LEU A 72 -5.20 4.09 3.75
C LEU A 72 -5.03 5.37 4.60
N ASP A 73 -3.95 5.46 5.38
CA ASP A 73 -3.63 6.63 6.19
C ASP A 73 -3.31 7.86 5.32
N THR A 74 -2.55 7.66 4.24
CA THR A 74 -2.28 8.71 3.26
C THR A 74 -3.54 9.21 2.58
N PHE A 75 -4.45 8.30 2.23
CA PHE A 75 -5.75 8.67 1.66
C PHE A 75 -6.57 9.52 2.63
N ALA A 76 -6.61 9.15 3.91
CA ALA A 76 -7.28 9.93 4.95
C ALA A 76 -6.64 11.33 5.12
N SER A 77 -5.32 11.41 5.04
CA SER A 77 -4.58 12.69 5.08
C SER A 77 -4.91 13.59 3.89
N ILE A 78 -5.03 13.04 2.67
CA ILE A 78 -5.45 13.78 1.47
C ILE A 78 -6.87 14.32 1.62
N LEU A 79 -7.81 13.49 2.11
CA LEU A 79 -9.19 13.93 2.35
C LEU A 79 -9.26 15.03 3.40
N LYS A 80 -8.51 14.89 4.50
CA LYS A 80 -8.43 15.90 5.57
C LYS A 80 -7.84 17.21 5.06
N GLY A 81 -6.78 17.15 4.27
CA GLY A 81 -6.17 18.32 3.63
C GLY A 81 -7.16 19.02 2.70
N SER A 82 -7.88 18.26 1.89
CA SER A 82 -8.91 18.78 0.97
C SER A 82 -10.04 19.48 1.74
N TYR A 83 -10.55 18.86 2.81
CA TYR A 83 -11.59 19.46 3.66
C TYR A 83 -11.11 20.73 4.35
N THR A 84 -9.89 20.72 4.89
CA THR A 84 -9.30 21.90 5.56
C THR A 84 -9.16 23.06 4.57
N TYR A 85 -8.72 22.78 3.34
CA TYR A 85 -8.62 23.80 2.29
C TYR A 85 -9.97 24.38 1.92
N LEU A 86 -11.00 23.54 1.77
CA LEU A 86 -12.37 24.00 1.53
C LEU A 86 -12.89 24.86 2.68
N MET A 87 -12.65 24.45 3.93
CA MET A 87 -13.06 25.19 5.11
C MET A 87 -12.42 26.59 5.17
N LEU A 88 -11.12 26.69 4.89
CA LEU A 88 -10.41 27.97 4.82
C LEU A 88 -10.97 28.87 3.72
N LEU A 89 -11.27 28.32 2.54
CA LEU A 89 -11.87 29.07 1.45
C LEU A 89 -13.30 29.52 1.75
N THR A 90 -14.08 28.72 2.49
CA THR A 90 -15.44 29.11 2.88
C THR A 90 -15.43 30.23 3.91
N GLU A 91 -14.47 30.22 4.83
CA GLU A 91 -14.30 31.28 5.83
C GLU A 91 -13.82 32.58 5.17
N ALA A 92 -12.84 32.51 4.27
CA ALA A 92 -12.34 33.68 3.54
C ALA A 92 -13.34 34.31 2.56
N ARG A 93 -14.49 33.67 2.33
CA ARG A 93 -15.57 34.16 1.46
C ARG A 93 -16.71 34.84 2.24
N GLY A 94 -16.71 34.75 3.57
CA GLY A 94 -17.62 35.48 4.47
C GLY A 94 -17.04 36.83 4.87
#